data_AF-A0A522Z5J0-F1
#
_entry.id   AF-A0A522Z5J0-F1
#
_cell.length_a   1.000
_cell.length_b   1.000
_cell.length_c   1.000
_cell.angle_alpha   90.00
_cell.angle_beta   90.00
_cell.angle_gamma   90.00
#
_symmetry.space_group_name_H-M   'P 1'
#
loop_
_entity.id
_entity.type
_entity.pdbx_description
1 polymer ?
#
loop_
_entity_poly.entity_id
_entity_poly.type
_entity_poly.pdbx_seq_one_letter_code
_entity_poly.pdbx_strand_id
1 'polypeptide(L)'
;MAITKYTKDFIDNLVDYYISEASSYRQIAEAYTPEINSVTDAAFGIITGCVYSAFLRSYETENKTVDLEDIQEFNKILKDKAPLIKKALLE
;
A
#
# COMPACT_ATOMS: atom_id res chain seq x y z
N MET A 1 -12.55 -16.38 -3.05
CA MET A 1 -11.72 -16.54 -4.26
C MET A 1 -10.31 -16.12 -3.87
N ALA A 2 -9.28 -16.74 -4.44
CA ALA A 2 -7.88 -16.32 -4.21
C ALA A 2 -7.49 -15.24 -5.23
N ILE A 3 -6.66 -14.29 -4.82
CA ILE A 3 -6.14 -13.23 -5.68
C ILE A 3 -5.44 -13.86 -6.88
N THR A 4 -5.82 -13.43 -8.10
CA THR A 4 -5.22 -13.94 -9.33
C THR A 4 -3.73 -13.59 -9.40
N LYS A 5 -2.93 -14.40 -10.12
CA LYS A 5 -1.50 -14.09 -10.31
C LYS A 5 -1.28 -12.68 -10.87
N TYR A 6 -2.10 -12.27 -11.84
CA TYR A 6 -2.06 -10.92 -12.41
C TYR A 6 -2.24 -9.83 -11.34
N THR A 7 -3.21 -10.01 -10.43
CA THR A 7 -3.46 -9.04 -9.36
C THR A 7 -2.34 -9.03 -8.32
N LYS A 8 -1.71 -10.18 -8.03
CA LYS A 8 -0.53 -10.24 -7.16
C LYS A 8 0.64 -9.46 -7.77
N ASP A 9 0.96 -9.75 -9.03
CA ASP A 9 2.02 -9.06 -9.76
C ASP A 9 1.73 -7.55 -9.84
N PHE A 10 0.46 -7.16 -10.01
CA PHE A 10 0.03 -5.76 -9.95
C PHE A 10 0.29 -5.11 -8.57
N ILE A 11 -0.11 -5.76 -7.47
CA ILE A 11 0.12 -5.26 -6.10
C ILE A 11 1.62 -5.15 -5.83
N ASP A 12 2.41 -6.16 -6.21
CA ASP A 12 3.87 -6.16 -6.01
C ASP A 12 4.53 -4.98 -6.74
N ASN A 13 4.22 -4.78 -8.02
CA ASN A 13 4.73 -3.64 -8.79
C ASN A 13 4.29 -2.30 -8.20
N LEU A 14 3.06 -2.23 -7.70
CA LEU A 14 2.52 -1.01 -7.10
C LEU A 14 3.25 -0.66 -5.80
N VAL A 15 3.54 -1.66 -4.96
CA VAL A 15 4.34 -1.47 -3.75
C VAL A 15 5.76 -1.00 -4.09
N ASP A 16 6.39 -1.62 -5.09
CA ASP A 16 7.74 -1.25 -5.52
C ASP A 16 7.78 0.19 -6.06
N TYR A 17 6.74 0.61 -6.80
CA TYR A 17 6.57 2.00 -7.23
C TYR A 17 6.47 2.95 -6.02
N TYR A 18 5.61 2.67 -5.04
CA TYR A 18 5.48 3.53 -3.85
C TYR A 18 6.78 3.59 -3.02
N ILE A 19 7.55 2.50 -2.99
CA ILE A 19 8.89 2.47 -2.37
C ILE A 19 9.85 3.42 -3.10
N SER A 20 9.87 3.42 -4.44
CA SER A 20 10.73 4.34 -5.21
C SER A 20 10.41 5.82 -4.99
N GLU A 21 9.17 6.12 -4.58
CA GLU A 21 8.65 7.47 -4.33
C GLU A 21 8.53 7.78 -2.83
N ALA A 22 9.16 6.99 -1.94
CA ALA A 22 9.00 7.09 -0.49
C ALA A 22 9.28 8.51 0.07
N SER A 23 10.25 9.22 -0.49
CA SER A 23 10.60 10.59 -0.11
C SER A 23 9.43 11.57 -0.34
N SER A 24 8.71 11.42 -1.44
CA SER A 24 7.52 12.21 -1.77
C SER A 24 6.41 11.99 -0.73
N TYR A 25 6.17 10.74 -0.32
CA TYR A 25 5.16 10.43 0.71
C TYR A 25 5.55 10.93 2.09
N ARG A 26 6.84 10.95 2.40
CA ARG A 26 7.36 11.55 3.63
C ARG A 26 7.09 13.05 3.66
N GLN A 27 7.38 13.78 2.58
CA GLN A 27 7.07 15.22 2.48
C GLN A 27 5.58 15.51 2.62
N ILE A 28 4.72 14.68 2.01
CA ILE A 28 3.27 14.80 2.18
C ILE A 28 2.88 14.60 3.65
N ALA A 29 3.45 13.60 4.34
CA ALA A 29 3.19 13.35 5.75
C ALA A 29 3.66 14.52 6.64
N GLU A 30 4.81 15.13 6.35
CA GLU A 30 5.35 16.27 7.11
C GLU A 30 4.38 17.46 7.16
N ALA A 31 3.59 17.67 6.11
CA ALA A 31 2.59 18.74 6.03
C ALA A 31 1.47 18.64 7.08
N TYR A 32 1.32 17.48 7.73
CA TYR A 32 0.35 17.24 8.80
C TYR A 32 0.97 17.38 10.21
N THR A 33 2.14 18.01 10.32
CA THR A 33 2.71 18.38 11.62
C THR A 33 2.03 19.67 12.12
N PRO A 34 1.51 19.74 13.36
CA PRO A 34 1.77 18.86 14.50
C PRO A 34 0.71 17.78 14.78
N GLU A 35 -0.27 17.55 13.90
CA GLU A 35 -1.37 16.60 14.13
C GLU A 35 -0.90 15.14 14.18
N ILE A 36 0.26 14.83 13.60
CA ILE A 36 0.87 13.49 13.61
C ILE A 36 2.04 13.39 14.59
N ASN A 37 2.17 12.23 15.25
CA ASN A 37 3.27 11.94 16.17
C ASN A 37 4.52 11.36 15.48
N SER A 38 4.37 10.87 14.25
CA SER A 38 5.44 10.18 13.49
C SER A 38 5.21 10.36 12.00
N VAL A 39 6.06 11.15 11.35
CA VAL A 39 6.05 11.36 9.90
C VAL A 39 6.19 10.02 9.17
N THR A 40 7.10 9.17 9.60
CA THR A 40 7.36 7.86 8.98
C THR A 40 6.13 6.95 9.06
N ASP A 41 5.46 6.86 10.22
CA ASP A 41 4.29 5.99 10.35
C ASP A 41 3.07 6.57 9.60
N ALA A 42 2.94 7.89 9.53
CA ALA A 42 1.92 8.54 8.70
C ALA A 42 2.15 8.27 7.20
N ALA A 43 3.38 8.44 6.72
CA ALA A 43 3.75 8.13 5.33
C ALA A 43 3.55 6.63 5.00
N PHE A 44 3.88 5.74 5.93
CA PHE A 44 3.60 4.31 5.81
C PHE A 44 2.09 4.05 5.69
N GLY A 45 1.28 4.71 6.51
CA GLY A 45 -0.19 4.64 6.43
C GLY A 45 -0.73 5.14 5.09
N ILE A 46 -0.19 6.24 4.57
CA ILE A 46 -0.57 6.79 3.25
C ILE A 46 -0.25 5.77 2.15
N ILE A 47 0.97 5.24 2.11
CA ILE A 47 1.37 4.26 1.08
C ILE A 47 0.48 3.01 1.15
N THR A 48 0.32 2.41 2.33
CA THR A 48 -0.47 1.18 2.48
C THR A 48 -1.96 1.40 2.15
N GLY A 49 -2.51 2.56 2.51
CA GLY A 49 -3.87 2.97 2.15
C GLY A 49 -4.06 3.19 0.64
N CYS A 50 -3.07 3.78 -0.03
CA CYS A 50 -3.07 3.96 -1.49
C CYS A 50 -3.03 2.60 -2.22
N VAL A 51 -2.16 1.69 -1.79
CA VAL A 51 -2.09 0.32 -2.33
C VAL A 51 -3.42 -0.40 -2.17
N TYR A 52 -4.04 -0.32 -0.98
CA TYR A 52 -5.35 -0.93 -0.75
C TYR A 52 -6.44 -0.33 -1.63
N SER A 53 -6.47 1.00 -1.76
CA SER A 53 -7.45 1.69 -2.62
C SER A 53 -7.31 1.31 -4.09
N ALA A 54 -6.07 1.13 -4.57
CA ALA A 54 -5.81 0.68 -5.94
C ALA A 54 -6.24 -0.77 -6.16
N PHE A 55 -6.03 -1.64 -5.17
CA PHE A 55 -6.51 -3.02 -5.18
C PHE A 55 -8.04 -3.11 -5.24
N LEU A 56 -8.77 -2.29 -4.47
CA LEU A 56 -10.23 -2.24 -4.58
C LEU A 56 -10.68 -1.78 -5.98
N ARG A 57 -10.03 -0.75 -6.52
CA ARG A 57 -10.34 -0.22 -7.86
C ARG A 57 -10.10 -1.22 -8.99
N SER A 58 -9.10 -2.10 -8.87
CA SER A 58 -8.87 -3.12 -9.90
C SER A 58 -10.02 -4.12 -9.98
N TYR A 59 -10.63 -4.49 -8.84
CA TYR A 59 -11.84 -5.33 -8.81
C TYR A 59 -13.06 -4.59 -9.36
N GLU A 60 -13.26 -3.33 -8.98
CA GLU A 60 -14.36 -2.51 -9.51
C GLU A 60 -14.31 -2.39 -11.04
N THR A 61 -13.11 -2.22 -11.61
CA THR A 61 -12.91 -2.13 -13.06
C THR A 61 -13.29 -3.42 -13.79
N GLU A 62 -13.20 -4.56 -13.12
CA GLU A 62 -13.65 -5.87 -13.63
C GLU A 62 -15.13 -6.18 -13.31
N ASN A 63 -15.87 -5.20 -12.76
CA ASN A 63 -17.24 -5.34 -12.28
C ASN A 63 -17.39 -6.45 -11.22
N LYS A 64 -16.35 -6.62 -10.39
CA LYS A 64 -16.25 -7.59 -9.29
C LYS A 64 -16.22 -6.85 -7.95
N THR A 65 -16.59 -7.58 -6.90
CA THR A 65 -16.40 -7.16 -5.51
C THR A 65 -15.38 -8.06 -4.86
N VAL A 66 -14.48 -7.48 -4.07
CA VAL A 66 -13.57 -8.24 -3.20
C VAL A 66 -14.36 -9.02 -2.15
N ASP A 67 -13.97 -10.28 -1.94
CA ASP A 67 -14.46 -11.08 -0.83
C ASP A 67 -13.47 -11.12 0.36
N LEU A 68 -13.84 -11.85 1.41
CA LEU A 68 -13.02 -11.95 2.62
C LEU A 68 -11.67 -12.65 2.36
N GLU A 69 -11.65 -13.65 1.48
CA GLU A 69 -10.44 -14.41 1.16
C GLU A 69 -9.45 -13.52 0.39
N ASP A 70 -9.95 -12.73 -0.57
CA ASP A 70 -9.16 -11.74 -1.30
C ASP A 70 -8.51 -10.73 -0.34
N ILE A 71 -9.28 -10.19 0.63
CA ILE A 71 -8.76 -9.23 1.62
C ILE A 71 -7.70 -9.86 2.52
N GLN A 72 -7.90 -11.11 2.95
CA GLN A 72 -6.93 -11.83 3.77
C GLN A 72 -5.62 -12.06 3.03
N GLU A 73 -5.69 -12.43 1.76
CA GLU A 73 -4.51 -12.64 0.93
C GLU A 73 -3.79 -11.32 0.62
N PHE A 74 -4.52 -10.25 0.31
CA PHE A 74 -3.96 -8.90 0.16
C PHE A 74 -3.19 -8.48 1.41
N ASN A 75 -3.78 -8.64 2.59
CA ASN A 75 -3.15 -8.27 3.86
C ASN A 75 -1.87 -9.07 4.11
N LYS A 76 -1.81 -10.33 3.69
CA LYS A 76 -0.60 -11.14 3.78
C LYS A 76 0.50 -10.57 2.89
N ILE A 77 0.20 -10.28 1.62
CA ILE A 77 1.15 -9.68 0.68
C ILE A 77 1.69 -8.35 1.22
N LEU A 78 0.80 -7.47 1.68
CA LEU A 78 1.19 -6.17 2.21
C LEU A 78 2.03 -6.29 3.48
N LYS A 79 1.70 -7.23 4.37
CA LYS A 79 2.46 -7.51 5.59
C LYS A 79 3.87 -8.01 5.28
N ASP A 80 4.02 -8.86 4.26
CA ASP A 80 5.33 -9.38 3.85
C ASP A 80 6.22 -8.26 3.25
N LYS A 81 5.60 -7.27 2.58
CA LYS A 81 6.30 -6.11 2.01
C LYS A 81 6.49 -4.94 2.99
N ALA A 82 5.74 -4.89 4.09
CA ALA A 82 5.77 -3.78 5.05
C ALA A 82 7.19 -3.41 5.55
N PRO A 83 8.10 -4.35 5.83
CA PRO A 83 9.47 -4.01 6.22
C PRO A 83 10.24 -3.23 5.15
N LEU A 84 10.01 -3.52 3.86
CA LEU A 84 10.65 -2.84 2.74
C LEU A 84 10.14 -1.40 2.61
N ILE A 85 8.82 -1.21 2.73
CA ILE A 85 8.21 0.13 2.73
C ILE A 85 8.76 0.96 3.89
N LYS A 86 8.78 0.39 5.10
CA LYS A 86 9.27 1.11 6.28
C LYS A 86 10.76 1.45 6.18
N LYS A 87 11.57 0.55 5.62
CA LYS A 87 12.98 0.81 5.35
C LYS A 87 13.17 2.00 4.39
N ALA A 88 12.45 2.02 3.28
CA ALA A 88 12.53 3.09 2.28
C ALA A 88 12.12 4.47 2.82
N LEU A 89 11.24 4.53 3.82
CA LEU A 89 10.83 5.78 4.47
C LEU A 89 11.83 6.31 5.52
N LEU A 90 12.77 5.45 5.96
CA LEU A 90 13.81 5.77 6.93
C LEU A 90 15.14 6.14 6.27
N GLU A 91 15.35 5.70 5.02
CA GLU A 91 16.45 6.14 4.14
C GLU A 91 16.23 7.57 3.64
#